data_AF-A0A538A4Y6-F1
#
_entry.id   AF-A0A538A4Y6-F1
#
_cell.length_a   1.000
_cell.length_b   1.000
_cell.length_c   1.000
_cell.angle_alpha   90.00
_cell.angle_beta   90.00
_cell.angle_gamma   90.00
#
_symmetry.space_group_name_H-M   'P 1'
#
loop_
_entity.id
_entity.type
_entity.pdbx_description
1 polymer ?
#
loop_
_entity_poly.entity_id
_entity_poly.type
_entity_poly.pdbx_seq_one_letter_code
_entity_poly.pdbx_strand_id
1 'polypeptide(L)'
;MALIAMGLGVIVIANDFTALNVALTAIEGDFNVDLGTAQWVINAYCLVFGMAIVTGGRLADLFGRRRAFFVGSALFAGFSLLGGLAPSAIFLIVMRVGMGIGAA
;
A
#
# COMPACT_ATOMS: atom_id res chain seq x y z
N MET A 1 -24.61 -4.45 -0.68
CA MET A 1 -23.82 -3.27 -1.08
C MET A 1 -22.50 -3.15 -0.31
N ALA A 2 -22.49 -3.03 1.03
CA ALA A 2 -21.24 -2.87 1.79
C ALA A 2 -20.21 -4.01 1.61
N LEU A 3 -20.67 -5.26 1.54
CA LEU A 3 -19.83 -6.44 1.28
C LEU A 3 -19.13 -6.40 -0.09
N ILE A 4 -19.81 -5.87 -1.11
CA ILE A 4 -19.24 -5.74 -2.47
C ILE A 4 -18.18 -4.64 -2.48
N ALA A 5 -18.43 -3.51 -1.82
CA ALA A 5 -17.46 -2.42 -1.71
C ALA A 5 -16.18 -2.86 -0.96
N MET A 6 -16.33 -3.60 0.14
CA MET A 6 -15.17 -4.16 0.85
C MET A 6 -14.46 -5.24 0.04
N GLY A 7 -15.21 -6.12 -0.63
CA GLY A 7 -14.63 -7.15 -1.51
C GLY A 7 -13.81 -6.55 -2.65
N LEU A 8 -14.32 -5.49 -3.28
CA LEU A 8 -13.56 -4.75 -4.30
C LEU A 8 -12.29 -4.12 -3.74
N GLY A 9 -12.34 -3.54 -2.54
CA GLY A 9 -11.16 -3.01 -1.86
C GLY A 9 -10.08 -4.08 -1.63
N VAL A 10 -10.48 -5.26 -1.15
CA VAL A 10 -9.54 -6.38 -0.94
C VAL A 10 -8.94 -6.87 -2.27
N ILE A 11 -9.73 -6.94 -3.35
CA ILE A 11 -9.23 -7.31 -4.68
C ILE A 11 -8.18 -6.31 -5.18
N VAL A 12 -8.41 -5.01 -5.00
CA VAL A 12 -7.45 -3.98 -5.40
C VAL A 12 -6.13 -4.12 -4.63
N ILE A 13 -6.19 -4.38 -3.33
CA ILE A 13 -5.00 -4.61 -2.50
C ILE A 13 -4.25 -5.89 -2.94
N ALA A 14 -4.97 -6.98 -3.20
CA ALA A 14 -4.37 -8.24 -3.65
C ALA A 14 -3.70 -8.11 -5.03
N ASN A 15 -4.29 -7.32 -5.93
CA ASN A 15 -3.73 -7.05 -7.25
C ASN A 15 -2.45 -6.21 -7.20
N ASP A 16 -2.31 -5.30 -6.23
CA ASP A 16 -1.10 -4.48 -6.08
C ASP A 16 0.13 -5.35 -5.77
N PHE A 17 -0.04 -6.42 -4.99
CA PHE A 17 1.01 -7.39 -4.69
C PHE A 17 1.52 -8.16 -5.91
N THR A 18 0.61 -8.59 -6.79
CA THR A 18 0.97 -9.37 -7.98
C THR A 18 1.58 -8.47 -9.05
N ALA A 19 1.04 -7.26 -9.23
CA ALA A 19 1.59 -6.28 -10.16
C ALA A 19 3.04 -5.91 -9.81
N LEU A 20 3.34 -5.71 -8.53
CA LEU A 20 4.69 -5.37 -8.07
C LEU A 20 5.71 -6.49 -8.24
N ASN A 21 5.31 -7.75 -8.04
CA ASN A 21 6.22 -8.88 -8.26
C ASN A 21 6.70 -8.95 -9.71
N VAL A 22 5.83 -8.61 -10.67
CA VAL A 22 6.18 -8.52 -12.09
C VAL A 22 7.01 -7.26 -12.37
N ALA A 23 6.76 -6.18 -11.64
CA ALA A 23 7.48 -4.91 -11.80
C ALA A 23 8.87 -4.89 -11.13
N LEU A 24 9.23 -5.89 -10.29
CA LEU A 24 10.52 -5.92 -9.60
C LEU A 24 11.70 -5.78 -10.56
N THR A 25 11.72 -6.54 -11.66
CA THR A 25 12.78 -6.46 -12.67
C THR A 25 12.81 -5.10 -13.38
N ALA A 26 11.65 -4.47 -13.56
CA ALA A 26 11.56 -3.13 -14.14
C ALA A 26 12.05 -2.04 -13.15
N ILE A 27 11.73 -2.16 -11.86
CA ILE A 27 12.21 -1.26 -10.79
C ILE A 27 13.73 -1.38 -10.64
N GLU A 28 14.27 -2.60 -10.73
CA GLU A 28 15.72 -2.86 -10.72
C GLU A 28 16.41 -2.14 -11.89
N GLY A 29 15.84 -2.25 -13.10
CA GLY A 29 16.35 -1.60 -14.31
C GLY A 29 16.20 -0.08 -14.33
N ASP A 30 15.04 0.45 -13.93
CA ASP A 30 14.73 1.89 -13.96
C ASP A 30 15.48 2.68 -12.89
N PHE A 31 15.70 2.08 -11.71
CA PHE A 31 16.37 2.75 -10.59
C PHE A 31 17.80 2.28 -10.34
N ASN A 32 18.28 1.30 -11.11
CA ASN A 32 19.64 0.73 -11.02
C ASN A 32 20.05 0.36 -9.58
N VAL A 33 19.14 -0.31 -8.87
CA VAL A 33 19.28 -0.73 -7.47
C VAL A 33 19.36 -2.25 -7.37
N ASP A 34 20.02 -2.76 -6.34
CA ASP A 34 20.10 -4.20 -6.08
C ASP A 34 18.72 -4.82 -5.79
N LEU A 35 18.57 -6.10 -6.13
CA LEU A 35 17.35 -6.89 -5.92
C LEU A 35 16.83 -6.80 -4.48
N GLY A 36 17.72 -6.73 -3.49
CA GLY A 36 17.33 -6.56 -2.09
C GLY A 36 16.57 -5.26 -1.84
N THR A 37 16.98 -4.16 -2.48
CA THR A 37 16.31 -2.86 -2.37
C THR A 37 15.00 -2.84 -3.14
N ALA A 38 14.94 -3.48 -4.32
CA ALA A 38 13.70 -3.62 -5.08
C ALA A 38 12.65 -4.43 -4.29
N GLN A 39 13.04 -5.51 -3.61
CA GLN A 39 12.15 -6.31 -2.76
C GLN A 39 11.58 -5.52 -1.57
N TRP A 40 12.32 -4.54 -1.05
CA TRP A 40 11.83 -3.67 0.02
C TRP A 40 10.60 -2.86 -0.37
N VAL A 41 10.37 -2.60 -1.66
CA VAL A 41 9.15 -1.93 -2.16
C VAL A 41 7.90 -2.74 -1.79
N ILE A 42 7.98 -4.07 -1.84
CA ILE A 42 6.88 -4.99 -1.50
C ILE A 42 6.85 -5.23 0.03
N ASN A 43 8.01 -5.53 0.62
CA ASN A 43 8.10 -5.91 2.02
C ASN A 43 7.72 -4.78 2.97
N ALA A 44 8.07 -3.53 2.65
CA ALA A 44 7.71 -2.38 3.47
C ALA A 44 6.20 -2.19 3.57
N TYR A 45 5.48 -2.35 2.46
CA TYR A 45 4.01 -2.31 2.45
C TYR A 45 3.41 -3.42 3.32
N CYS A 46 3.84 -4.68 3.11
CA CYS A 46 3.40 -5.84 3.90
C CYS A 46 3.59 -5.63 5.41
N LEU A 47 4.79 -5.22 5.82
CA LEU A 47 5.14 -5.03 7.22
C LEU A 47 4.24 -3.99 7.87
N VAL A 48 4.10 -2.83 7.23
CA VAL A 48 3.35 -1.71 7.80
C VAL A 48 1.86 -2.02 7.82
N PHE A 49 1.32 -2.61 6.75
CA PHE A 49 -0.06 -3.06 6.71
C PHE A 49 -0.34 -4.07 7.84
N GLY A 50 0.50 -5.10 7.99
CA GLY A 50 0.35 -6.12 9.04
C GLY A 50 0.46 -5.55 10.46
N MET A 51 1.36 -4.59 10.68
CA MET A 51 1.49 -3.90 11.98
C MET A 51 0.32 -2.95 12.26
N ALA A 52 -0.18 -2.28 11.23
CA ALA A 52 -1.21 -1.27 11.36
C ALA A 52 -2.62 -1.87 11.43
N ILE A 53 -2.89 -3.05 10.85
CA ILE A 53 -4.26 -3.61 10.73
C ILE A 53 -4.98 -3.76 12.08
N VAL A 54 -4.27 -4.16 13.14
CA VAL A 54 -4.85 -4.32 14.48
C VAL A 54 -5.19 -2.95 15.08
N THR A 55 -4.30 -1.99 14.90
CA THR A 55 -4.47 -0.61 15.39
C THR A 55 -5.54 0.13 14.59
N GLY A 56 -5.53 -0.01 13.26
CA GLY A 56 -6.49 0.55 12.31
C GLY A 56 -7.89 0.00 12.54
N GLY A 57 -8.03 -1.31 12.77
CA GLY A 57 -9.30 -1.93 13.16
C GLY A 57 -9.86 -1.36 14.47
N ARG A 58 -9.02 -1.18 15.49
CA ARG A 58 -9.41 -0.52 16.74
C ARG A 58 -9.81 0.94 16.54
N LEU A 59 -9.06 1.69 15.74
CA LEU A 59 -9.38 3.08 15.39
C LEU A 59 -10.73 3.14 14.64
N ALA A 60 -10.98 2.21 13.73
CA ALA A 60 -12.21 2.14 12.97
C ALA A 60 -13.43 1.84 13.84
N ASP A 61 -13.26 1.02 14.88
CA ASP A 61 -14.33 0.74 15.83
C ASP A 61 -14.60 1.94 16.77
N LEU A 62 -13.58 2.74 17.12
CA LEU A 62 -13.70 3.96 17.94
C LEU A 62 -14.28 5.16 17.18
N PHE A 63 -13.78 5.43 15.97
CA PHE A 63 -14.14 6.63 15.17
C PHE A 63 -15.25 6.37 14.15
N GLY A 64 -15.68 5.12 14.01
CA GLY A 64 -16.73 4.68 13.11
C GLY A 64 -16.20 4.18 11.77
N ARG A 65 -16.58 2.93 11.41
CA ARG A 65 -16.11 2.21 10.21
C ARG A 65 -16.25 2.99 8.90
N ARG A 66 -17.30 3.81 8.75
CA ARG A 66 -17.51 4.59 7.53
C ARG A 66 -16.44 5.66 7.34
N ARG A 67 -16.02 6.36 8.41
CA ARG A 67 -14.99 7.40 8.32
C ARG A 67 -13.60 6.78 8.12
N ALA A 68 -13.30 5.70 8.84
CA ALA A 68 -12.05 4.97 8.68
C ALA A 68 -11.85 4.49 7.24
N PHE A 69 -12.90 3.92 6.61
CA PHE A 69 -12.84 3.49 5.21
C PHE A 69 -12.49 4.64 4.24
N PHE A 70 -13.15 5.80 4.37
CA PHE A 70 -12.86 6.95 3.51
C PHE A 70 -11.47 7.54 3.73
N VAL A 71 -11.04 7.67 5.00
CA VAL A 71 -9.72 8.22 5.33
C VAL A 71 -8.61 7.28 4.85
N GLY A 72 -8.73 5.98 5.11
CA GLY A 72 -7.78 4.97 4.63
C GLY A 72 -7.71 4.94 3.11
N SER A 73 -8.86 4.91 2.43
CA SER A 73 -8.92 4.93 0.96
C SER A 73 -8.29 6.19 0.36
N ALA A 74 -8.49 7.36 0.98
CA ALA A 74 -7.90 8.62 0.53
C ALA A 74 -6.38 8.64 0.72
N LEU A 75 -5.88 8.14 1.85
CA LEU A 75 -4.46 7.96 2.11
C LEU A 75 -3.83 6.99 1.08
N PHE A 76 -4.45 5.83 0.89
CA PHE A 76 -3.99 4.82 -0.07
C PHE A 76 -3.90 5.39 -1.48
N ALA A 77 -4.97 6.02 -1.96
CA ALA A 77 -5.01 6.63 -3.29
C ALA A 77 -3.96 7.76 -3.44
N GLY A 78 -3.80 8.61 -2.42
CA GLY A 78 -2.81 9.68 -2.43
C GLY A 78 -1.38 9.18 -2.53
N PHE A 79 -1.02 8.21 -1.69
CA PHE A 79 0.32 7.61 -1.73
C PHE A 79 0.56 6.76 -2.98
N SER A 80 -0.48 6.10 -3.52
CA SER A 80 -0.40 5.35 -4.78
C SER A 80 -0.05 6.27 -5.96
N LEU A 81 -0.71 7.43 -6.07
CA LEU A 81 -0.41 8.44 -7.08
C LEU A 81 1.02 8.99 -6.93
N LEU A 82 1.44 9.27 -5.70
CA LEU A 82 2.81 9.74 -5.42
C LEU A 82 3.86 8.66 -5.75
N GLY A 83 3.53 7.39 -5.50
CA GLY A 83 4.37 6.25 -5.87
C GLY A 83 4.57 6.14 -7.39
N GLY A 84 3.53 6.43 -8.18
CA GLY A 84 3.64 6.47 -9.64
C GLY A 84 4.56 7.56 -10.18
N LEU A 85 4.83 8.61 -9.39
CA LEU A 85 5.70 9.74 -9.73
C LEU A 85 7.08 9.63 -9.06
N ALA A 86 7.44 8.47 -8.54
CA ALA A 86 8.61 8.32 -7.70
C ALA A 86 9.93 8.57 -8.45
N PRO A 87 10.79 9.47 -7.96
CA PRO A 87 12.09 9.76 -8.58
C PRO A 87 13.21 8.81 -8.12
N SER A 88 12.96 7.97 -7.10
CA SER A 88 13.95 7.02 -6.59
C SER A 88 13.30 5.80 -5.93
N ALA A 89 14.03 4.69 -5.85
CA ALA A 89 13.57 3.47 -5.17
C ALA A 89 13.25 3.69 -3.68
N ILE A 90 14.04 4.53 -2.98
CA ILE A 90 13.77 4.88 -1.58
C ILE A 90 12.46 5.67 -1.46
N PHE A 91 12.21 6.59 -2.39
CA PHE A 91 10.94 7.32 -2.41
C PHE A 91 9.76 6.37 -2.63
N LEU A 92 9.87 5.41 -3.56
CA LEU A 92 8.88 4.34 -3.74
C LEU A 92 8.61 3.59 -2.44
N ILE A 93 9.66 3.16 -1.74
CA ILE A 93 9.54 2.42 -0.48
C ILE A 93 8.80 3.25 0.57
N VAL A 94 9.12 4.54 0.72
CA VAL A 94 8.44 5.43 1.68
C VAL A 94 6.97 5.65 1.31
N MET A 95 6.65 5.84 0.02
CA MET A 95 5.25 5.94 -0.42
C MET A 95 4.49 4.63 -0.17
N ARG A 96 5.15 3.47 -0.30
CA ARG A 96 4.57 2.15 -0.01
C ARG A 96 4.29 1.95 1.47
N VAL A 97 5.16 2.43 2.36
CA VAL A 97 4.89 2.51 3.80
C VAL A 97 3.62 3.33 4.05
N GLY A 98 3.48 4.49 3.42
CA GLY A 98 2.28 5.33 3.52
C GLY A 98 1.01 4.64 3.01
N MET A 99 1.09 3.93 1.88
CA MET A 99 -0.01 3.09 1.37
C MET A 99 -0.39 1.99 2.36
N GLY A 100 0.57 1.34 3.00
CA GLY A 100 0.31 0.29 4.00
C GLY A 100 -0.49 0.81 5.19
N ILE A 101 -0.23 2.04 5.63
CA ILE A 101 -1.02 2.72 6.67
C ILE A 101 -2.44 3.02 6.18
N GLY A 102 -2.59 3.47 4.94
CA GLY A 102 -3.91 3.77 4.35
C GLY A 102 -4.76 2.51 4.10
N ALA A 103 -4.12 1.37 3.83
CA ALA A 103 -4.82 0.11 3.58
C ALA A 103 -5.34 -0.58 4.85
N ALA A 104 -4.69 -0.34 5.99
CA ALA A 104 -4.98 -0.95 7.30
C ALA A 104 -6.22 -0.37 8.01
#